data_AF-A0AAV4LLA6-F1
#
_entry.id   AF-A0AAV4LLA6-F1
#
_cell.length_a   1.000
_cell.length_b   1.000
_cell.length_c   1.000
_cell.angle_alpha   90.00
_cell.angle_beta   90.00
_cell.angle_gamma   90.00
#
_symmetry.space_group_name_H-M   'P 1'
#
loop_
_entity.id
_entity.type
_entity.pdbx_description
1 polymer ?
#
loop_
_entity_poly.entity_id
_entity_poly.type
_entity_poly.pdbx_seq_one_letter_code
_entity_poly.pdbx_strand_id
1 'polypeptide(L)'
;MGRGVAPASSRRWLGTVPEVHTPTSHRSLKPRADALQGLDLPRPGHECDNGGATQLYRYVTENHQRLSLYALCGHVERLHQANLVDTQVSNLLRIKLVDNLDNVTSPVVMGRVLYLLHKCPSMDHDFFVMIANRIYRNRLYPSGDHPRLWCRYFKFIGDNRLYHKALLEVLCKGFTSYIGSYLEPPRATYTRRMQESVAIASWALAITAADVELGDLFACMLRFATIPGIDRSVTIRIYWSAAVRREGLHLLDLALVERLLEETLSDPSVGLRRKSHLHQIYTILRCLELADIDVRGLNARCLDALNELRYGHNDSKISTSQRYVSDVLVRLGVPHKVELLTPELLSIDIAIEGDGERIALEVDGPLHFTRVCDGSEASVPMRTGPTQAKQAFLKSQGWLVLSVPPVKLDDSVDLTTAIASIDAYYKRLLVGSGSPYLNRLLN
;
A
#
# COMPACT_ATOMS: atom_id res chain seq x y z
N MET A 1 -17.84 -56.03 -0.42
CA MET A 1 -17.39 -57.22 0.33
C MET A 1 -15.86 -57.20 0.31
N GLY A 2 -15.08 -57.25 1.38
CA GLY A 2 -15.25 -57.12 2.83
C GLY A 2 -14.00 -56.40 3.38
N ARG A 3 -14.13 -55.62 4.47
CA ARG A 3 -13.58 -55.92 5.82
C ARG A 3 -12.12 -56.41 5.81
N GLY A 4 -11.18 -55.63 6.31
CA GLY A 4 -10.84 -55.49 7.74
C GLY A 4 -9.29 -55.54 7.86
N VAL A 5 -8.56 -55.28 8.94
CA VAL A 5 -8.76 -55.06 10.38
C VAL A 5 -7.41 -54.49 10.87
N ALA A 6 -7.41 -53.52 11.79
CA ALA A 6 -6.21 -53.11 12.55
C ALA A 6 -5.87 -54.13 13.64
N PRO A 7 -4.65 -54.13 14.21
CA PRO A 7 -4.64 -53.81 15.64
C PRO A 7 -3.43 -52.99 16.13
N ALA A 8 -3.64 -52.49 17.35
CA ALA A 8 -2.83 -51.59 18.15
C ALA A 8 -1.53 -52.19 18.72
N SER A 9 -0.61 -51.33 19.19
CA SER A 9 0.07 -51.58 20.46
C SER A 9 0.55 -50.29 21.14
N SER A 10 0.33 -50.26 22.45
CA SER A 10 0.61 -49.23 23.45
C SER A 10 2.02 -49.34 24.06
N ARG A 11 2.62 -48.22 24.49
CA ARG A 11 3.52 -48.19 25.67
C ARG A 11 3.33 -46.92 26.51
N ARG A 12 2.86 -47.14 27.74
CA ARG A 12 2.94 -46.26 28.92
C ARG A 12 4.39 -46.17 29.41
N TRP A 13 4.76 -45.03 29.98
CA TRP A 13 5.65 -44.95 31.15
C TRP A 13 5.13 -43.90 32.14
N LEU A 14 5.03 -44.32 33.39
CA LEU A 14 4.71 -43.57 34.61
C LEU A 14 6.02 -43.13 35.26
N GLY A 15 6.01 -41.99 35.95
CA GLY A 15 7.07 -41.57 36.87
C GLY A 15 6.61 -40.38 37.72
N THR A 16 6.50 -40.61 39.02
CA THR A 16 5.87 -39.80 40.08
C THR A 16 6.80 -38.77 40.74
N VAL A 17 6.16 -37.82 41.43
CA VAL A 17 6.62 -36.68 42.26
C VAL A 17 7.40 -37.13 43.53
N PRO A 18 8.02 -36.22 44.33
CA PRO A 18 7.26 -35.53 45.41
C PRO A 18 7.60 -34.05 45.69
N GLU A 19 6.59 -33.38 46.25
CA GLU A 19 6.54 -32.03 46.84
C GLU A 19 7.37 -31.88 48.12
N VAL A 20 7.74 -30.64 48.50
CA VAL A 20 7.63 -30.10 49.89
C VAL A 20 7.38 -28.57 49.86
N HIS A 21 6.52 -28.15 50.79
CA HIS A 21 5.85 -26.87 51.05
C HIS A 21 6.66 -25.63 51.52
N THR A 22 6.17 -24.45 51.08
CA THR A 22 5.87 -23.11 51.70
C THR A 22 6.21 -22.81 53.19
N PRO A 23 6.11 -21.55 53.76
CA PRO A 23 5.37 -20.32 53.32
C PRO A 23 6.00 -18.92 53.64
N THR A 24 5.41 -17.80 53.16
CA THR A 24 4.80 -16.62 53.87
C THR A 24 5.54 -15.30 53.52
N SER A 25 4.99 -14.07 53.46
CA SER A 25 3.68 -13.45 53.75
C SER A 25 3.55 -12.03 53.14
N HIS A 26 2.30 -11.58 53.02
CA HIS A 26 1.69 -10.25 52.81
C HIS A 26 2.49 -8.93 53.00
N ARG A 27 2.22 -7.92 52.14
CA ARG A 27 1.30 -6.79 52.47
C ARG A 27 1.02 -5.83 51.30
N SER A 28 -0.23 -5.38 51.27
CA SER A 28 -0.86 -4.36 50.42
C SER A 28 -0.54 -2.93 50.91
N LEU A 29 -0.53 -1.93 50.01
CA LEU A 29 -1.32 -0.68 50.08
C LEU A 29 -0.95 0.32 48.94
N LYS A 30 -1.96 0.97 48.36
CA LYS A 30 -1.98 2.19 47.50
C LYS A 30 -2.60 3.34 48.35
N PRO A 31 -2.78 4.63 47.92
CA PRO A 31 -2.15 5.49 46.88
C PRO A 31 -1.93 6.99 47.31
N ARG A 32 -1.59 7.88 46.34
CA ARG A 32 -1.66 9.39 46.28
C ARG A 32 -0.57 10.18 47.05
N ALA A 33 -0.23 11.44 46.75
CA ALA A 33 -0.24 12.33 45.57
C ALA A 33 0.46 13.65 46.03
N ASP A 34 1.14 14.33 45.11
CA ASP A 34 1.49 15.75 45.05
C ASP A 34 2.53 16.43 45.99
N ALA A 35 3.53 16.98 45.30
CA ALA A 35 4.16 18.32 45.41
C ALA A 35 5.00 18.70 46.65
N LEU A 36 6.31 18.93 46.40
CA LEU A 36 6.96 20.25 46.61
C LEU A 36 8.35 20.30 45.95
N GLN A 37 8.46 21.23 45.00
CA GLN A 37 9.56 22.11 44.60
C GLN A 37 11.03 21.76 44.91
N GLY A 38 11.84 21.85 43.83
CA GLY A 38 13.00 22.73 43.79
C GLY A 38 14.34 22.11 44.19
N LEU A 39 15.08 21.64 43.19
CA LEU A 39 16.54 21.78 43.09
C LEU A 39 16.95 21.35 41.67
N ASP A 40 17.38 22.33 40.87
CA ASP A 40 17.98 22.13 39.56
C ASP A 40 19.26 21.31 39.70
N LEU A 41 19.23 20.10 39.14
CA LEU A 41 20.42 19.33 38.82
C LEU A 41 20.33 18.91 37.34
N PRO A 42 21.38 19.13 36.53
CA PRO A 42 21.34 18.78 35.13
C PRO A 42 21.20 17.26 34.99
N ARG A 43 20.14 16.81 34.33
CA ARG A 43 20.03 15.42 33.86
C ARG A 43 21.19 15.15 32.89
N PRO A 44 21.98 14.07 33.07
CA PRO A 44 22.98 13.71 32.10
C PRO A 44 22.27 13.37 30.78
N GLY A 45 22.68 14.06 29.72
CA GLY A 45 22.21 13.83 28.37
C GLY A 45 22.51 12.40 27.91
N HIS A 46 21.55 11.83 27.18
CA HIS A 46 21.72 10.64 26.36
C HIS A 46 22.78 10.89 25.27
N GLU A 47 24.05 10.74 25.60
CA GLU A 47 25.15 10.61 24.65
C GLU A 47 25.80 9.24 24.85
N CYS A 48 25.18 8.14 24.40
CA CYS A 48 25.84 6.83 24.42
C CYS A 48 25.37 5.74 23.44
N ASP A 49 24.59 6.06 22.38
CA ASP A 49 24.15 5.03 21.41
C ASP A 49 24.57 5.26 19.94
N ASN A 50 25.11 6.44 19.60
CA ASN A 50 25.47 6.75 18.20
C ASN A 50 26.77 6.07 17.72
N GLY A 51 27.68 5.72 18.64
CA GLY A 51 28.96 5.10 18.31
C GLY A 51 28.84 3.68 17.74
N GLY A 52 27.98 2.84 18.34
CA GLY A 52 27.81 1.44 17.93
C GLY A 52 27.11 1.28 16.59
N ALA A 53 26.11 2.13 16.30
CA ALA A 53 25.36 2.07 15.05
C ALA A 53 26.20 2.55 13.85
N THR A 54 27.08 3.54 14.06
CA THR A 54 28.03 4.02 13.04
C THR A 54 29.13 2.99 12.75
N GLN A 55 29.64 2.30 13.78
CA GLN A 55 30.57 1.17 13.61
C GLN A 55 29.91 0.01 12.86
N LEU A 56 28.65 -0.30 13.17
CA LEU A 56 27.88 -1.32 12.46
C LEU A 56 27.69 -0.98 10.98
N TYR A 57 27.43 0.29 10.65
CA TYR A 57 27.32 0.75 9.26
C TYR A 57 28.63 0.48 8.51
N ARG A 58 29.76 0.92 9.07
CA ARG A 58 31.10 0.69 8.50
C ARG A 58 31.39 -0.81 8.34
N TYR A 59 31.06 -1.61 9.35
CA TYR A 59 31.23 -3.05 9.29
C TYR A 59 30.45 -3.67 8.11
N VAL A 60 29.19 -3.27 7.91
CA VAL A 60 28.37 -3.73 6.79
C VAL A 60 28.99 -3.32 5.45
N THR A 61 29.36 -2.05 5.28
CA THR A 61 29.90 -1.58 4.00
C THR A 61 31.24 -2.22 3.65
N GLU A 62 32.11 -2.44 4.64
CA GLU A 62 33.45 -3.03 4.43
C GLU A 62 33.43 -4.57 4.34
N ASN A 63 32.48 -5.25 4.99
CA ASN A 63 32.51 -6.72 5.12
C ASN A 63 31.34 -7.45 4.45
N HIS A 64 30.43 -6.76 3.75
CA HIS A 64 29.24 -7.36 3.12
C HIS A 64 29.51 -8.60 2.27
N GLN A 65 30.66 -8.67 1.57
CA GLN A 65 31.03 -9.83 0.76
C GLN A 65 31.20 -11.10 1.60
N ARG A 66 31.75 -10.98 2.82
CA ARG A 66 32.00 -12.09 3.75
C ARG A 66 30.77 -12.50 4.56
N LEU A 67 29.80 -11.61 4.70
CA LEU A 67 28.57 -11.88 5.44
C LEU A 67 27.68 -12.84 4.63
N SER A 68 27.05 -13.82 5.29
CA SER A 68 25.95 -14.56 4.67
C SER A 68 24.75 -13.64 4.46
N LEU A 69 23.83 -13.98 3.55
CA LEU A 69 22.60 -13.20 3.34
C LEU A 69 21.82 -13.04 4.67
N TYR A 70 21.73 -14.10 5.47
CA TYR A 70 21.05 -14.06 6.76
C TYR A 70 21.73 -13.13 7.77
N ALA A 71 23.06 -13.18 7.86
CA ALA A 71 23.82 -12.29 8.73
C ALA A 71 23.66 -10.84 8.30
N LEU A 72 23.78 -10.56 7.00
CA LEU A 72 23.60 -9.23 6.43
C LEU A 72 22.19 -8.69 6.73
N CYS A 73 21.13 -9.48 6.56
CA CYS A 73 19.78 -9.06 6.98
C CYS A 73 19.70 -8.66 8.45
N GLY A 74 20.36 -9.38 9.35
CA GLY A 74 20.40 -9.05 10.77
C GLY A 74 21.10 -7.72 11.06
N HIS A 75 22.20 -7.43 10.37
CA HIS A 75 22.88 -6.14 10.49
C HIS A 75 22.03 -5.01 9.90
N VAL A 76 21.44 -5.20 8.71
CA VAL A 76 20.59 -4.20 8.06
C VAL A 76 19.33 -3.92 8.88
N GLU A 77 18.73 -4.92 9.54
CA GLU A 77 17.60 -4.70 10.46
C GLU A 77 17.97 -3.78 11.64
N ARG A 78 19.15 -3.98 12.23
CA ARG A 78 19.63 -3.10 13.31
C ARG A 78 19.90 -1.68 12.80
N LEU A 79 20.50 -1.54 11.62
CA LEU A 79 20.66 -0.24 10.98
C LEU A 79 19.31 0.42 10.69
N HIS A 80 18.30 -0.36 10.28
CA HIS A 80 16.96 0.14 10.01
C HIS A 80 16.30 0.66 11.28
N GLN A 81 16.44 -0.06 12.39
CA GLN A 81 15.97 0.37 13.72
C GLN A 81 16.66 1.64 14.22
N ALA A 82 17.94 1.83 13.87
CA ALA A 82 18.71 3.04 14.16
C ALA A 82 18.51 4.17 13.14
N ASN A 83 17.66 4.00 12.13
CA ASN A 83 17.44 4.95 11.04
C ASN A 83 18.73 5.32 10.26
N LEU A 84 19.63 4.34 10.06
CA LEU A 84 20.91 4.49 9.35
C LEU A 84 20.98 3.71 8.03
N VAL A 85 19.85 3.18 7.54
CA VAL A 85 19.83 2.49 6.23
C VAL A 85 19.64 3.53 5.13
N ASP A 86 20.63 3.60 4.24
CA ASP A 86 20.60 4.41 3.04
C ASP A 86 20.50 3.56 1.76
N THR A 87 20.64 4.22 0.61
CA THR A 87 20.61 3.58 -0.71
C THR A 87 21.78 2.62 -0.91
N GLN A 88 22.95 2.92 -0.35
CA GLN A 88 24.14 2.07 -0.46
C GLN A 88 23.92 0.75 0.27
N VAL A 89 23.54 0.78 1.56
CA VAL A 89 23.28 -0.43 2.36
C VAL A 89 22.17 -1.27 1.76
N SER A 90 21.10 -0.63 1.28
CA SER A 90 20.00 -1.32 0.60
C SER A 90 20.45 -2.00 -0.69
N ASN A 91 21.32 -1.35 -1.48
CA ASN A 91 21.87 -1.93 -2.71
C ASN A 91 22.82 -3.10 -2.42
N LEU A 92 23.61 -3.04 -1.34
CA LEU A 92 24.45 -4.17 -0.91
C LEU A 92 23.58 -5.40 -0.57
N LEU A 93 22.47 -5.19 0.13
CA LEU A 93 21.52 -6.27 0.41
C LEU A 93 20.88 -6.81 -0.88
N ARG A 94 20.52 -5.93 -1.82
CA ARG A 94 19.98 -6.31 -3.13
C ARG A 94 20.96 -7.20 -3.89
N ILE A 95 22.21 -6.77 -4.04
CA ILE A 95 23.27 -7.54 -4.72
C ILE A 95 23.45 -8.90 -4.02
N LYS A 96 23.55 -8.90 -2.68
CA LYS A 96 23.71 -10.14 -1.93
C LYS A 96 22.54 -11.10 -2.11
N LEU A 97 21.31 -10.60 -2.22
CA LEU A 97 20.15 -11.41 -2.55
C LEU A 97 20.29 -12.04 -3.93
N VAL A 98 20.67 -11.26 -4.95
CA VAL A 98 20.86 -11.78 -6.32
C VAL A 98 21.91 -12.89 -6.34
N ASP A 99 23.08 -12.66 -5.74
CA ASP A 99 24.19 -13.63 -5.69
C ASP A 99 23.83 -14.93 -4.98
N ASN A 100 22.81 -14.91 -4.11
CA ASN A 100 22.42 -16.04 -3.27
C ASN A 100 20.99 -16.50 -3.55
N LEU A 101 20.35 -16.02 -4.62
CA LEU A 101 18.92 -16.22 -4.85
C LEU A 101 18.57 -17.71 -4.93
N ASP A 102 19.44 -18.49 -5.57
CA ASP A 102 19.28 -19.94 -5.71
C ASP A 102 19.36 -20.71 -4.39
N ASN A 103 20.03 -20.14 -3.39
CA ASN A 103 20.15 -20.72 -2.07
C ASN A 103 18.99 -20.31 -1.13
N VAL A 104 18.14 -19.36 -1.54
CA VAL A 104 16.96 -18.99 -0.76
C VAL A 104 15.85 -20.02 -0.99
N THR A 105 15.61 -20.85 0.03
CA THR A 105 14.60 -21.91 0.04
C THR A 105 13.50 -21.70 1.09
N SER A 106 13.64 -20.68 1.95
CA SER A 106 12.72 -20.40 3.04
C SER A 106 11.87 -19.16 2.75
N PRO A 107 10.53 -19.23 2.84
CA PRO A 107 9.68 -18.05 2.71
C PRO A 107 9.96 -17.00 3.78
N VAL A 108 10.42 -17.42 4.97
CA VAL A 108 10.77 -16.54 6.10
C VAL A 108 11.99 -15.69 5.76
N VAL A 109 13.04 -16.31 5.21
CA VAL A 109 14.26 -15.61 4.78
C VAL A 109 13.92 -14.65 3.65
N MET A 110 13.21 -15.12 2.62
CA MET A 110 12.77 -14.28 1.51
C MET A 110 11.96 -13.07 2.02
N GLY A 111 10.93 -13.29 2.83
CA GLY A 111 10.11 -12.22 3.38
C GLY A 111 10.91 -11.21 4.21
N ARG A 112 11.92 -11.67 4.96
CA ARG A 112 12.82 -10.77 5.71
C ARG A 112 13.60 -9.85 4.77
N VAL A 113 14.12 -10.38 3.67
CA VAL A 113 14.85 -9.58 2.67
C VAL A 113 13.90 -8.60 1.98
N LEU A 114 12.73 -9.04 1.52
CA LEU A 114 11.73 -8.19 0.86
C LEU A 114 11.34 -6.98 1.71
N TYR A 115 11.18 -7.18 3.02
CA TYR A 115 10.88 -6.11 3.97
C TYR A 115 11.96 -5.02 3.99
N LEU A 116 13.22 -5.43 3.99
CA LEU A 116 14.36 -4.52 4.08
C LEU A 116 14.65 -3.80 2.76
N LEU A 117 14.21 -4.37 1.64
CA LEU A 117 14.36 -3.78 0.30
C LEU A 117 13.24 -2.79 -0.08
N HIS A 118 12.26 -2.55 0.78
CA HIS A 118 11.05 -1.72 0.54
C HIS A 118 11.30 -0.37 -0.16
N LYS A 119 12.48 0.25 -0.05
CA LYS A 119 12.82 1.55 -0.67
C LYS A 119 14.15 1.57 -1.43
N CYS A 120 14.58 0.45 -1.99
CA CYS A 120 15.83 0.40 -2.74
C CYS A 120 15.64 0.96 -4.17
N PRO A 121 16.20 2.14 -4.52
CA PRO A 121 15.97 2.78 -5.82
C PRO A 121 16.66 2.06 -6.99
N SER A 122 17.64 1.21 -6.71
CA SER A 122 18.38 0.44 -7.71
C SER A 122 17.69 -0.87 -8.12
N MET A 123 16.44 -1.09 -7.72
CA MET A 123 15.64 -2.21 -8.19
C MET A 123 14.95 -1.82 -9.50
N ASP A 124 15.40 -2.42 -10.59
CA ASP A 124 14.83 -2.28 -11.92
C ASP A 124 13.76 -3.34 -12.20
N HIS A 125 13.18 -3.30 -13.40
CA HIS A 125 12.15 -4.24 -13.81
C HIS A 125 12.62 -5.69 -13.74
N ASP A 126 13.82 -5.99 -14.24
CA ASP A 126 14.39 -7.33 -14.30
C ASP A 126 14.57 -7.92 -12.90
N PHE A 127 14.99 -7.11 -11.93
CA PHE A 127 15.03 -7.52 -10.53
C PHE A 127 13.66 -7.98 -10.04
N PHE A 128 12.60 -7.21 -10.30
CA PHE A 128 11.25 -7.59 -9.83
C PHE A 128 10.71 -8.84 -10.53
N VAL A 129 10.94 -8.98 -11.84
CA VAL A 129 10.59 -10.19 -12.62
C VAL A 129 11.31 -11.40 -12.03
N MET A 130 12.61 -11.30 -11.78
CA MET A 130 13.42 -12.37 -11.20
C MET A 130 12.92 -12.78 -9.81
N ILE A 131 12.67 -11.81 -8.92
CA ILE A 131 12.20 -12.09 -7.56
C ILE A 131 10.79 -12.68 -7.56
N ALA A 132 9.85 -12.13 -8.33
CA ALA A 132 8.48 -12.65 -8.42
C ALA A 132 8.47 -14.09 -8.95
N ASN A 133 9.21 -14.36 -10.04
CA ASN A 133 9.37 -15.71 -10.57
C ASN A 133 10.01 -16.67 -9.58
N ARG A 134 11.04 -16.24 -8.84
CA ARG A 134 11.68 -17.08 -7.82
C ARG A 134 10.71 -17.46 -6.73
N ILE A 135 9.93 -16.50 -6.22
CA ILE A 135 8.92 -16.76 -5.19
C ILE A 135 7.91 -17.80 -5.69
N TYR A 136 7.40 -17.60 -6.90
CA TYR A 136 6.40 -18.47 -7.52
C TYR A 136 6.93 -19.88 -7.80
N ARG A 137 8.00 -20.00 -8.60
CA ARG A 137 8.54 -21.30 -9.04
C ARG A 137 9.03 -22.17 -7.89
N ASN A 138 9.61 -21.55 -6.86
CA ASN A 138 10.16 -22.27 -5.71
C ASN A 138 9.19 -22.35 -4.53
N ARG A 139 7.93 -21.93 -4.72
CA ARG A 139 6.87 -22.00 -3.71
C ARG A 139 7.25 -21.35 -2.38
N LEU A 140 7.94 -20.21 -2.44
CA LEU A 140 8.34 -19.43 -1.27
C LEU A 140 7.16 -18.63 -0.73
N TYR A 141 6.04 -19.30 -0.42
CA TYR A 141 4.82 -18.64 0.00
C TYR A 141 4.75 -18.52 1.54
N PRO A 142 4.16 -17.45 2.08
CA PRO A 142 3.72 -17.47 3.46
C PRO A 142 2.73 -18.60 3.70
N SER A 143 2.81 -19.25 4.85
CA SER A 143 1.89 -20.31 5.27
C SER A 143 1.66 -20.27 6.77
N GLY A 144 0.50 -20.74 7.22
CA GLY A 144 0.16 -20.85 8.64
C GLY A 144 -0.03 -19.50 9.35
N ASP A 145 0.01 -19.54 10.69
CA ASP A 145 -0.25 -18.38 11.55
C ASP A 145 1.00 -17.50 11.73
N HIS A 146 1.40 -16.83 10.64
CA HIS A 146 2.58 -15.95 10.61
C HIS A 146 2.24 -14.56 10.07
N PRO A 147 1.52 -13.71 10.84
CA PRO A 147 1.07 -12.40 10.37
C PRO A 147 2.18 -11.50 9.82
N ARG A 148 3.36 -11.52 10.47
CA ARG A 148 4.51 -10.74 10.02
C ARG A 148 4.96 -11.14 8.62
N LEU A 149 4.89 -12.43 8.30
CA LEU A 149 5.33 -12.93 7.00
C LEU A 149 4.38 -12.45 5.90
N TRP A 150 3.07 -12.54 6.13
CA TRP A 150 2.05 -11.98 5.24
C TRP A 150 2.23 -10.48 5.01
N CYS A 151 2.43 -9.71 6.08
CA CYS A 151 2.69 -8.27 5.96
C CYS A 151 3.87 -7.98 5.03
N ARG A 152 4.97 -8.74 5.15
CA ARG A 152 6.20 -8.48 4.38
C ARG A 152 6.00 -8.71 2.88
N TYR A 153 5.31 -9.79 2.51
CA TYR A 153 5.04 -10.13 1.11
C TYR A 153 4.10 -9.11 0.48
N PHE A 154 2.92 -8.89 1.07
CA PHE A 154 1.94 -7.97 0.50
C PHE A 154 2.44 -6.52 0.53
N LYS A 155 3.20 -6.11 1.56
CA LYS A 155 3.82 -4.78 1.57
C LYS A 155 4.80 -4.61 0.41
N PHE A 156 5.69 -5.58 0.19
CA PHE A 156 6.62 -5.54 -0.95
C PHE A 156 5.90 -5.49 -2.30
N ILE A 157 4.87 -6.32 -2.47
CA ILE A 157 4.03 -6.35 -3.68
C ILE A 157 3.35 -5.00 -3.90
N GLY A 158 2.65 -4.46 -2.88
CA GLY A 158 1.89 -3.22 -3.01
C GLY A 158 2.78 -1.98 -3.19
N ASP A 159 3.87 -1.87 -2.42
CA ASP A 159 4.77 -0.70 -2.50
C ASP A 159 5.41 -0.61 -3.90
N ASN A 160 5.74 -1.77 -4.49
CA ASN A 160 6.37 -1.86 -5.80
C ASN A 160 5.39 -2.12 -6.96
N ARG A 161 4.08 -2.15 -6.67
CA ARG A 161 2.99 -2.38 -7.61
C ARG A 161 3.14 -3.66 -8.44
N LEU A 162 3.68 -4.72 -7.84
CA LEU A 162 4.02 -5.93 -8.57
C LEU A 162 2.76 -6.67 -8.99
N TYR A 163 2.68 -6.96 -10.28
CA TYR A 163 1.65 -7.79 -10.86
C TYR A 163 2.27 -9.04 -11.46
N HIS A 164 2.01 -10.17 -10.82
CA HIS A 164 2.34 -11.49 -11.35
C HIS A 164 1.14 -12.38 -11.08
N LYS A 165 0.27 -12.55 -12.07
CA LYS A 165 -1.06 -13.16 -11.90
C LYS A 165 -1.06 -14.46 -11.10
N ALA A 166 -0.29 -15.45 -11.56
CA ALA A 166 -0.23 -16.76 -10.91
C ALA A 166 0.33 -16.72 -9.47
N LEU A 167 1.25 -15.79 -9.17
CA LEU A 167 1.75 -15.60 -7.82
C LEU A 167 0.68 -14.98 -6.93
N LEU A 168 0.00 -13.94 -7.41
CA LEU A 168 -1.09 -13.29 -6.69
C LEU A 168 -2.21 -14.27 -6.40
N GLU A 169 -2.65 -15.08 -7.36
CA GLU A 169 -3.70 -16.10 -7.17
C GLU A 169 -3.33 -17.10 -6.05
N VAL A 170 -2.09 -17.60 -6.04
CA VAL A 170 -1.63 -18.53 -5.00
C VAL A 170 -1.56 -17.85 -3.63
N LEU A 171 -1.02 -16.62 -3.57
CA LEU A 171 -0.97 -15.85 -2.33
C LEU A 171 -2.36 -15.52 -1.81
N CYS A 172 -3.28 -15.11 -2.67
CA CYS A 172 -4.68 -14.82 -2.32
C CYS A 172 -5.36 -16.06 -1.76
N LYS A 173 -5.23 -17.22 -2.42
CA LYS A 173 -5.80 -18.48 -1.92
C LYS A 173 -5.26 -18.85 -0.53
N GLY A 174 -3.94 -18.78 -0.36
CA GLY A 174 -3.31 -19.03 0.95
C GLY A 174 -3.75 -18.03 2.02
N PHE A 175 -3.92 -16.77 1.63
CA PHE A 175 -4.37 -15.71 2.54
C PHE A 175 -5.84 -15.85 2.92
N THR A 176 -6.71 -16.29 2.00
CA THR A 176 -8.11 -16.65 2.30
C THR A 176 -8.17 -17.72 3.38
N SER A 177 -7.38 -18.80 3.24
CA SER A 177 -7.31 -19.85 4.26
C SER A 177 -6.78 -19.32 5.61
N TYR A 178 -5.78 -18.44 5.57
CA TYR A 178 -5.25 -17.80 6.76
C TYR A 178 -6.30 -16.95 7.48
N ILE A 179 -7.01 -16.04 6.79
CA ILE A 179 -8.09 -15.25 7.40
C ILE A 179 -9.21 -16.17 7.88
N GLY A 180 -9.60 -17.18 7.09
CA GLY A 180 -10.65 -18.14 7.47
C GLY A 180 -10.40 -18.80 8.83
N SER A 181 -9.15 -19.16 9.14
CA SER A 181 -8.77 -19.74 10.44
C SER A 181 -8.96 -18.82 11.66
N TYR A 182 -9.16 -17.53 11.41
CA TYR A 182 -9.46 -16.51 12.42
C TYR A 182 -10.96 -16.19 12.51
N LEU A 183 -11.72 -16.56 11.50
CA LEU A 183 -13.15 -16.32 11.43
C LEU A 183 -13.97 -17.45 12.06
N GLU A 184 -13.41 -18.66 12.21
CA GLU A 184 -14.08 -19.84 12.74
C GLU A 184 -13.16 -20.72 13.63
N PRO A 185 -13.38 -20.85 14.95
CA PRO A 185 -14.29 -20.02 15.77
C PRO A 185 -13.70 -18.60 15.95
N PRO A 186 -14.55 -17.57 16.14
CA PRO A 186 -14.08 -16.21 16.42
C PRO A 186 -13.17 -16.16 17.65
N ARG A 187 -11.99 -15.53 17.52
CA ARG A 187 -11.07 -15.36 18.64
C ARG A 187 -11.52 -14.18 19.53
N ALA A 188 -11.29 -14.30 20.83
CA ALA A 188 -11.62 -13.24 21.79
C ALA A 188 -10.83 -11.94 21.54
N THR A 189 -9.60 -12.04 21.03
CA THR A 189 -8.77 -10.89 20.65
C THR A 189 -7.93 -11.21 19.43
N TYR A 190 -7.67 -10.18 18.61
CA TYR A 190 -6.79 -10.27 17.44
C TYR A 190 -5.55 -9.42 17.68
N THR A 191 -4.37 -10.03 17.52
CA THR A 191 -3.11 -9.30 17.69
C THR A 191 -3.03 -8.15 16.68
N ARG A 192 -2.42 -7.03 17.07
CA ARG A 192 -2.20 -5.89 16.15
C ARG A 192 -1.56 -6.31 14.83
N ARG A 193 -0.60 -7.24 14.86
CA ARG A 193 0.08 -7.75 13.65
C ARG A 193 -0.85 -8.55 12.74
N MET A 194 -1.78 -9.32 13.30
CA MET A 194 -2.82 -9.99 12.53
C MET A 194 -3.69 -8.97 11.80
N GLN A 195 -4.22 -7.99 12.52
CA GLN A 195 -5.07 -6.94 11.92
C GLN A 195 -4.32 -6.16 10.82
N GLU A 196 -3.06 -5.78 11.08
CA GLU A 196 -2.18 -5.13 10.10
C GLU A 196 -1.98 -5.98 8.84
N SER A 197 -1.89 -7.31 8.97
CA SER A 197 -1.71 -8.20 7.81
C SER A 197 -2.89 -8.15 6.85
N VAL A 198 -4.12 -8.11 7.38
CA VAL A 198 -5.35 -8.00 6.56
C VAL A 198 -5.40 -6.63 5.88
N ALA A 199 -5.11 -5.56 6.63
CA ALA A 199 -5.10 -4.19 6.10
C ALA A 199 -4.02 -3.97 5.02
N ILE A 200 -2.84 -4.55 5.17
CA ILE A 200 -1.76 -4.45 4.17
C ILE A 200 -2.10 -5.27 2.92
N ALA A 201 -2.62 -6.48 3.10
CA ALA A 201 -3.02 -7.33 1.99
C ALA A 201 -4.15 -6.70 1.16
N SER A 202 -5.21 -6.21 1.80
CA SER A 202 -6.33 -5.54 1.11
C SER A 202 -5.84 -4.35 0.29
N TRP A 203 -5.01 -3.49 0.88
CA TRP A 203 -4.40 -2.34 0.18
C TRP A 203 -3.53 -2.75 -1.00
N ALA A 204 -2.66 -3.75 -0.82
CA ALA A 204 -1.77 -4.21 -1.88
C ALA A 204 -2.58 -4.78 -3.06
N LEU A 205 -3.61 -5.58 -2.78
CA LEU A 205 -4.49 -6.15 -3.79
C LEU A 205 -5.33 -5.08 -4.49
N ALA A 206 -5.77 -4.05 -3.77
CA ALA A 206 -6.48 -2.93 -4.38
C ALA A 206 -5.65 -2.17 -5.42
N ILE A 207 -4.33 -2.16 -5.26
CA ILE A 207 -3.41 -1.49 -6.17
C ILE A 207 -2.98 -2.40 -7.31
N THR A 208 -2.74 -3.68 -7.04
CA THR A 208 -1.97 -4.56 -7.94
C THR A 208 -2.81 -5.56 -8.72
N ALA A 209 -3.98 -5.95 -8.23
CA ALA A 209 -4.68 -7.13 -8.71
C ALA A 209 -5.98 -6.75 -9.44
N ALA A 210 -5.88 -5.92 -10.49
CA ALA A 210 -7.04 -5.36 -11.17
C ALA A 210 -7.94 -6.41 -11.87
N ASP A 211 -7.35 -7.49 -12.36
CA ASP A 211 -8.00 -8.56 -13.15
C ASP A 211 -8.00 -9.93 -12.44
N VAL A 212 -7.62 -9.97 -11.16
CA VAL A 212 -7.70 -11.19 -10.34
C VAL A 212 -9.07 -11.24 -9.69
N GLU A 213 -9.71 -12.41 -9.70
CA GLU A 213 -10.97 -12.63 -8.99
C GLU A 213 -10.71 -12.66 -7.48
N LEU A 214 -11.26 -11.68 -6.75
CA LEU A 214 -11.00 -11.49 -5.32
C LEU A 214 -12.27 -11.48 -4.47
N GLY A 215 -13.44 -11.77 -5.06
CA GLY A 215 -14.75 -11.66 -4.40
C GLY A 215 -14.80 -12.39 -3.06
N ASP A 216 -14.45 -13.69 -3.04
CA ASP A 216 -14.45 -14.49 -1.81
C ASP A 216 -13.47 -13.97 -0.75
N LEU A 217 -12.27 -13.52 -1.19
CA LEU A 217 -11.27 -12.99 -0.28
C LEU A 217 -11.72 -11.66 0.33
N PHE A 218 -12.26 -10.74 -0.48
CA PHE A 218 -12.79 -9.48 0.02
C PHE A 218 -14.02 -9.69 0.90
N ALA A 219 -14.89 -10.66 0.60
CA ALA A 219 -15.98 -11.05 1.49
C ALA A 219 -15.45 -11.51 2.87
N CYS A 220 -14.38 -12.32 2.90
CA CYS A 220 -13.72 -12.71 4.16
C CYS A 220 -13.11 -11.49 4.90
N MET A 221 -12.45 -10.58 4.19
CA MET A 221 -11.84 -9.39 4.77
C MET A 221 -12.89 -8.41 5.32
N LEU A 222 -14.00 -8.21 4.61
CA LEU A 222 -15.11 -7.35 5.04
C LEU A 222 -15.79 -7.94 6.27
N ARG A 223 -16.05 -9.25 6.29
CA ARG A 223 -16.53 -9.95 7.49
C ARG A 223 -15.56 -9.85 8.66
N PHE A 224 -14.25 -9.90 8.41
CA PHE A 224 -13.25 -9.64 9.46
C PHE A 224 -13.35 -8.21 10.00
N ALA A 225 -13.54 -7.22 9.13
CA ALA A 225 -13.62 -5.81 9.50
C ALA A 225 -14.84 -5.46 10.37
N THR A 226 -15.90 -6.28 10.35
CA THR A 226 -17.09 -6.11 11.21
C THR A 226 -16.95 -6.73 12.60
N ILE A 227 -15.85 -7.45 12.88
CA ILE A 227 -15.65 -8.09 14.19
C ILE A 227 -15.34 -7.01 15.25
N PRO A 228 -15.97 -7.07 16.45
CA PRO A 228 -15.64 -6.17 17.54
C PRO A 228 -14.14 -6.21 17.92
N GLY A 229 -13.54 -5.04 18.13
CA GLY A 229 -12.13 -4.91 18.54
C GLY A 229 -11.11 -4.83 17.41
N ILE A 230 -11.55 -4.81 16.15
CA ILE A 230 -10.68 -4.43 15.02
C ILE A 230 -10.42 -2.92 15.04
N ASP A 231 -9.16 -2.53 14.88
CA ASP A 231 -8.72 -1.13 14.88
C ASP A 231 -9.42 -0.34 13.75
N ARG A 232 -9.93 0.84 14.10
CA ARG A 232 -10.58 1.78 13.18
C ARG A 232 -9.80 1.98 11.87
N SER A 233 -8.48 2.15 11.94
CA SER A 233 -7.64 2.38 10.76
C SER A 233 -7.51 1.14 9.87
N VAL A 234 -7.55 -0.05 10.48
CA VAL A 234 -7.56 -1.33 9.76
C VAL A 234 -8.89 -1.48 9.02
N THR A 235 -10.00 -1.25 9.73
CA THR A 235 -11.35 -1.29 9.18
C THR A 235 -11.48 -0.34 7.99
N ILE A 236 -11.18 0.95 8.15
CA ILE A 236 -11.22 1.96 7.07
C ILE A 236 -10.39 1.50 5.86
N ARG A 237 -9.20 0.95 6.08
CA ARG A 237 -8.34 0.51 4.98
C ARG A 237 -8.91 -0.69 4.22
N ILE A 238 -9.52 -1.66 4.91
CA ILE A 238 -10.19 -2.80 4.27
C ILE A 238 -11.37 -2.31 3.44
N TYR A 239 -12.25 -1.49 4.03
CA TYR A 239 -13.39 -0.88 3.35
C TYR A 239 -12.96 -0.09 2.12
N TRP A 240 -11.94 0.76 2.25
CA TRP A 240 -11.40 1.56 1.15
C TRP A 240 -10.86 0.68 0.02
N SER A 241 -10.15 -0.39 0.37
CA SER A 241 -9.57 -1.31 -0.60
C SER A 241 -10.65 -2.05 -1.40
N ALA A 242 -11.69 -2.53 -0.72
CA ALA A 242 -12.86 -3.16 -1.35
C ALA A 242 -13.60 -2.17 -2.26
N ALA A 243 -13.85 -0.95 -1.76
CA ALA A 243 -14.55 0.11 -2.47
C ALA A 243 -13.84 0.53 -3.77
N VAL A 244 -12.53 0.78 -3.69
CA VAL A 244 -11.71 1.16 -4.85
C VAL A 244 -11.60 0.03 -5.88
N ARG A 245 -11.62 -1.23 -5.42
CA ARG A 245 -11.70 -2.40 -6.30
C ARG A 245 -13.10 -2.68 -6.84
N ARG A 246 -14.13 -2.06 -6.28
CA ARG A 246 -15.55 -2.36 -6.51
C ARG A 246 -15.92 -3.80 -6.18
N GLU A 247 -15.25 -4.37 -5.18
CA GLU A 247 -15.45 -5.75 -4.74
C GLU A 247 -16.37 -5.76 -3.52
N GLY A 248 -17.46 -6.54 -3.60
CA GLY A 248 -18.37 -6.71 -2.47
C GLY A 248 -19.01 -5.42 -1.98
N LEU A 249 -19.26 -4.42 -2.84
CA LEU A 249 -19.84 -3.12 -2.44
C LEU A 249 -21.12 -3.25 -1.60
N HIS A 250 -21.96 -4.24 -1.92
CA HIS A 250 -23.19 -4.55 -1.19
C HIS A 250 -22.98 -5.18 0.20
N LEU A 251 -21.78 -5.70 0.47
CA LEU A 251 -21.38 -6.25 1.77
C LEU A 251 -20.84 -5.17 2.71
N LEU A 252 -20.72 -3.92 2.26
CA LEU A 252 -20.23 -2.84 3.10
C LEU A 252 -21.33 -2.39 4.07
N ASP A 253 -21.08 -2.55 5.37
CA ASP A 253 -21.98 -2.09 6.43
C ASP A 253 -21.97 -0.55 6.53
N LEU A 254 -23.01 0.09 5.98
CA LEU A 254 -23.19 1.55 6.04
C LEU A 254 -23.27 2.09 7.47
N ALA A 255 -23.86 1.34 8.41
CA ALA A 255 -23.91 1.78 9.81
C ALA A 255 -22.52 1.77 10.44
N LEU A 256 -21.64 0.85 10.03
CA LEU A 256 -20.23 0.88 10.41
C LEU A 256 -19.51 2.06 9.74
N VAL A 257 -19.73 2.34 8.45
CA VAL A 257 -19.14 3.52 7.78
C VAL A 257 -19.53 4.82 8.49
N GLU A 258 -20.80 4.97 8.86
CA GLU A 258 -21.30 6.11 9.64
C GLU A 258 -20.58 6.23 10.98
N ARG A 259 -20.48 5.14 11.76
CA ARG A 259 -19.71 5.14 13.02
C ARG A 259 -18.25 5.53 12.82
N LEU A 260 -17.59 5.02 11.79
CA LEU A 260 -16.19 5.36 11.48
C LEU A 260 -16.03 6.84 11.14
N LEU A 261 -17.00 7.43 10.46
CA LEU A 261 -17.04 8.87 10.19
C LEU A 261 -17.18 9.65 11.50
N GLU A 262 -18.15 9.32 12.34
CA GLU A 262 -18.37 9.97 13.64
C GLU A 262 -17.13 9.92 14.53
N GLU A 263 -16.53 8.74 14.66
CA GLU A 263 -15.31 8.54 15.44
C GLU A 263 -14.14 9.35 14.88
N THR A 264 -14.05 9.49 13.55
CA THR A 264 -12.96 10.26 12.90
C THR A 264 -13.19 11.76 13.02
N LEU A 265 -14.44 12.22 13.01
CA LEU A 265 -14.79 13.63 13.23
C LEU A 265 -14.61 14.04 14.70
N SER A 266 -14.97 13.15 15.62
CA SER A 266 -14.86 13.36 17.08
C SER A 266 -13.43 13.22 17.61
N ASP A 267 -12.49 12.71 16.79
CA ASP A 267 -11.10 12.51 17.22
C ASP A 267 -10.41 13.87 17.48
N PRO A 268 -10.01 14.16 18.73
CA PRO A 268 -9.38 15.43 19.08
C PRO A 268 -7.95 15.54 18.52
N SER A 269 -7.37 14.47 17.96
CA SER A 269 -6.07 14.54 17.30
C SER A 269 -6.17 15.29 15.97
N VAL A 270 -5.81 16.57 16.01
CA VAL A 270 -5.58 17.39 14.81
C VAL A 270 -4.31 16.89 14.14
N GLY A 271 -4.41 16.35 12.91
CA GLY A 271 -3.22 15.92 12.18
C GLY A 271 -3.49 15.18 10.87
N LEU A 272 -2.39 14.79 10.20
CA LEU A 272 -2.38 14.10 8.90
C LEU A 272 -3.21 12.80 8.89
N ARG A 273 -3.29 12.10 10.03
CA ARG A 273 -4.02 10.82 10.13
C ARG A 273 -5.53 11.00 10.03
N ARG A 274 -6.10 12.00 10.73
CA ARG A 274 -7.52 12.35 10.63
C ARG A 274 -7.89 12.70 9.19
N LYS A 275 -7.07 13.56 8.54
CA LYS A 275 -7.23 13.93 7.13
C LYS A 275 -7.20 12.70 6.19
N SER A 276 -6.24 11.80 6.39
CA SER A 276 -6.14 10.57 5.57
C SER A 276 -7.34 9.65 5.75
N HIS A 277 -7.85 9.49 6.97
CA HIS A 277 -9.02 8.65 7.23
C HIS A 277 -10.29 9.24 6.61
N LEU A 278 -10.52 10.55 6.76
CA LEU A 278 -11.67 11.22 6.14
C LEU A 278 -11.63 11.08 4.62
N HIS A 279 -10.47 11.24 3.98
CA HIS A 279 -10.37 11.04 2.54
C HIS A 279 -10.67 9.58 2.12
N GLN A 280 -10.23 8.59 2.91
CA GLN A 280 -10.54 7.19 2.64
C GLN A 280 -12.03 6.91 2.80
N ILE A 281 -12.68 7.43 3.86
CA ILE A 281 -14.13 7.34 4.08
C ILE A 281 -14.89 8.01 2.94
N TYR A 282 -14.49 9.22 2.54
CA TYR A 282 -15.08 9.93 1.41
C TYR A 282 -14.99 9.10 0.12
N THR A 283 -13.82 8.51 -0.15
CA THR A 283 -13.64 7.62 -1.31
C THR A 283 -14.55 6.39 -1.25
N ILE A 284 -14.72 5.79 -0.07
CA ILE A 284 -15.66 4.66 0.13
C ILE A 284 -17.07 5.08 -0.25
N LEU A 285 -17.55 6.20 0.31
CA LEU A 285 -18.90 6.72 0.07
C LEU A 285 -19.12 7.06 -1.41
N ARG A 286 -18.15 7.68 -2.06
CA ARG A 286 -18.15 7.97 -3.51
C ARG A 286 -18.24 6.72 -4.37
N CYS A 287 -17.53 5.65 -4.00
CA CYS A 287 -17.65 4.37 -4.71
C CYS A 287 -19.03 3.73 -4.53
N LEU A 288 -19.64 3.86 -3.35
CA LEU A 288 -21.00 3.37 -3.09
C LEU A 288 -22.04 4.13 -3.91
N GLU A 289 -21.97 5.47 -3.94
CA GLU A 289 -22.84 6.30 -4.79
C GLU A 289 -22.69 5.98 -6.27
N LEU A 290 -21.45 5.78 -6.75
CA LEU A 290 -21.18 5.41 -8.14
C LEU A 290 -21.75 4.02 -8.51
N ALA A 291 -22.04 3.19 -7.50
CA ALA A 291 -22.71 1.91 -7.65
C ALA A 291 -24.21 1.99 -7.32
N ASP A 292 -24.79 3.19 -7.29
CA ASP A 292 -26.19 3.47 -6.99
C ASP A 292 -26.66 3.00 -5.60
N ILE A 293 -25.74 2.91 -4.63
CA ILE A 293 -26.05 2.58 -3.24
C ILE A 293 -26.33 3.87 -2.47
N ASP A 294 -27.51 3.98 -1.85
CA ASP A 294 -27.89 5.13 -1.04
C ASP A 294 -27.04 5.23 0.24
N VAL A 295 -26.19 6.26 0.29
CA VAL A 295 -25.32 6.58 1.41
C VAL A 295 -25.94 7.56 2.42
N ARG A 296 -27.24 7.85 2.32
CA ARG A 296 -28.03 8.63 3.30
C ARG A 296 -27.42 10.00 3.65
N GLY A 297 -26.85 10.67 2.66
CA GLY A 297 -26.21 11.98 2.83
C GLY A 297 -24.85 11.97 3.57
N LEU A 298 -24.33 10.79 3.94
CA LEU A 298 -23.01 10.68 4.60
C LEU A 298 -21.89 11.26 3.74
N ASN A 299 -21.99 11.12 2.42
CA ASN A 299 -21.00 11.64 1.48
C ASN A 299 -20.90 13.17 1.53
N ALA A 300 -22.03 13.87 1.47
CA ALA A 300 -22.08 15.33 1.58
C ALA A 300 -21.50 15.80 2.92
N ARG A 301 -21.90 15.14 4.01
CA ARG A 301 -21.40 15.45 5.35
C ARG A 301 -19.89 15.24 5.50
N CYS A 302 -19.36 14.18 4.88
CA CYS A 302 -17.91 13.92 4.86
C CYS A 302 -17.16 14.95 3.98
N LEU A 303 -17.76 15.39 2.88
CA LEU A 303 -17.23 16.43 2.00
C LEU A 303 -17.14 17.78 2.74
N ASP A 304 -18.19 18.18 3.45
CA ASP A 304 -18.21 19.41 4.26
C ASP A 304 -17.07 19.41 5.29
N ALA A 305 -16.90 18.30 6.01
CA ALA A 305 -15.80 18.16 6.97
C ALA A 305 -14.41 18.23 6.32
N LEU A 306 -14.24 17.72 5.10
CA LEU A 306 -12.98 17.85 4.36
C LEU A 306 -12.73 19.31 3.94
N ASN A 307 -13.76 20.02 3.50
CA ASN A 307 -13.68 21.44 3.15
C ASN A 307 -13.30 22.32 4.36
N GLU A 308 -13.88 22.07 5.53
CA GLU A 308 -13.52 22.76 6.78
C GLU A 308 -12.04 22.59 7.14
N LEU A 309 -11.46 21.42 6.86
CA LEU A 309 -10.05 21.13 7.05
C LEU A 309 -9.14 21.78 6.00
N ARG A 310 -9.70 22.65 5.13
CA ARG A 310 -9.05 23.23 3.95
C ARG A 310 -8.39 22.17 3.07
N TYR A 311 -9.03 21.00 2.97
CA TYR A 311 -8.58 19.94 2.07
C TYR A 311 -8.59 20.48 0.64
N GLY A 312 -7.43 20.49 -0.03
CA GLY A 312 -7.30 20.99 -1.40
C GLY A 312 -6.71 22.41 -1.53
N HIS A 313 -6.56 23.18 -0.44
CA HIS A 313 -5.85 24.48 -0.47
C HIS A 313 -4.34 24.38 -0.22
N ASN A 314 -3.75 23.20 -0.42
CA ASN A 314 -2.30 23.14 -0.48
C ASN A 314 -1.90 23.75 -1.82
N ASP A 315 -1.00 24.74 -1.81
CA ASP A 315 -0.22 25.16 -2.98
C ASP A 315 0.60 23.96 -3.46
N SER A 316 -0.04 23.01 -4.15
CA SER A 316 0.67 21.95 -4.84
C SER A 316 1.59 22.65 -5.83
N LYS A 317 2.88 22.41 -5.67
CA LYS A 317 3.84 22.86 -6.65
C LYS A 317 3.63 21.97 -7.88
N ILE A 318 3.09 22.55 -8.95
CA ILE A 318 2.99 21.94 -10.28
C ILE A 318 4.25 21.12 -10.54
N SER A 319 4.08 19.82 -10.75
CA SER A 319 5.20 18.93 -11.03
C SER A 319 5.85 19.35 -12.35
N THR A 320 7.17 19.13 -12.45
CA THR A 320 7.92 19.44 -13.67
C THR A 320 7.32 18.76 -14.91
N SER A 321 6.79 17.54 -14.75
CA SER A 321 6.16 16.80 -15.85
C SER A 321 4.84 17.45 -16.30
N GLN A 322 3.97 17.86 -15.37
CA GLN A 322 2.74 18.58 -15.70
C GLN A 322 3.04 19.92 -16.40
N ARG A 323 4.08 20.63 -15.94
CA ARG A 323 4.52 21.87 -16.58
C ARG A 323 4.97 21.64 -18.02
N TYR A 324 5.74 20.58 -18.30
CA TYR A 324 6.14 20.28 -19.68
C TYR A 324 4.97 19.90 -20.57
N VAL A 325 3.98 19.16 -20.05
CA VAL A 325 2.74 18.90 -20.80
C VAL A 325 1.98 20.21 -21.06
N SER A 326 1.90 21.10 -20.08
CA SER A 326 1.32 22.43 -20.24
C SER A 326 2.04 23.23 -21.34
N ASP A 327 3.38 23.22 -21.37
CA ASP A 327 4.17 23.89 -22.42
C ASP A 327 3.86 23.32 -23.82
N VAL A 328 3.69 22.00 -23.94
CA VAL A 328 3.25 21.35 -25.19
C VAL A 328 1.88 21.87 -25.62
N LEU A 329 0.92 21.93 -24.69
CA LEU A 329 -0.42 22.44 -24.98
C LEU A 329 -0.41 23.92 -25.39
N VAL A 330 0.43 24.76 -24.76
CA VAL A 330 0.62 26.16 -25.16
C VAL A 330 1.10 26.24 -26.61
N ARG A 331 2.12 25.47 -27.00
CA ARG A 331 2.64 25.46 -28.38
C ARG A 331 1.63 24.93 -29.39
N LEU A 332 0.77 24.00 -28.98
CA LEU A 332 -0.34 23.50 -29.80
C LEU A 332 -1.54 24.45 -29.82
N GLY A 333 -1.51 25.57 -29.11
CA GLY A 333 -2.61 26.54 -29.07
C GLY A 333 -3.85 26.04 -28.32
N VAL A 334 -3.69 25.11 -27.37
CA VAL A 334 -4.79 24.52 -26.60
C VAL A 334 -4.98 25.27 -25.28
N PRO A 335 -6.09 26.01 -25.07
CA PRO A 335 -6.39 26.65 -23.80
C PRO A 335 -6.61 25.61 -22.69
N HIS A 336 -5.98 25.79 -21.53
CA HIS A 336 -6.08 24.84 -20.43
C HIS A 336 -5.81 25.50 -19.07
N LYS A 337 -6.19 24.81 -17.99
CA LYS A 337 -5.87 25.14 -16.60
C LYS A 337 -5.04 24.00 -16.01
N VAL A 338 -3.95 24.33 -15.32
CA VAL A 338 -3.11 23.35 -14.62
C VAL A 338 -3.58 23.24 -13.16
N GLU A 339 -3.58 22.04 -12.60
CA GLU A 339 -3.97 21.73 -11.22
C GLU A 339 -5.37 22.26 -10.84
N LEU A 340 -6.39 21.81 -11.58
CA LEU A 340 -7.78 22.13 -11.25
C LEU A 340 -8.29 21.21 -10.13
N LEU A 341 -8.78 21.78 -9.03
CA LEU A 341 -9.52 21.03 -8.01
C LEU A 341 -11.02 21.12 -8.31
N THR A 342 -11.70 19.97 -8.47
CA THR A 342 -13.17 19.95 -8.63
C THR A 342 -13.87 20.24 -7.30
N PRO A 343 -15.17 20.65 -7.31
CA PRO A 343 -15.95 20.82 -6.08
C PRO A 343 -16.00 19.58 -5.17
N GLU A 344 -15.82 18.40 -5.76
CA GLU A 344 -15.80 17.11 -5.08
C GLU A 344 -14.38 16.65 -4.73
N LEU A 345 -13.44 17.59 -4.64
CA LEU A 345 -12.07 17.40 -4.18
C LEU A 345 -11.22 16.46 -5.06
N LEU A 346 -11.60 16.27 -6.32
CA LEU A 346 -10.75 15.57 -7.29
C LEU A 346 -9.77 16.58 -7.88
N SER A 347 -8.47 16.31 -7.73
CA SER A 347 -7.44 17.09 -8.42
C SER A 347 -7.29 16.56 -9.84
N ILE A 348 -7.41 17.44 -10.83
CA ILE A 348 -7.14 17.19 -12.25
C ILE A 348 -5.80 17.85 -12.56
N ASP A 349 -4.86 17.09 -13.12
CA ASP A 349 -3.53 17.59 -13.44
C ASP A 349 -3.59 18.74 -14.45
N ILE A 350 -4.33 18.55 -15.55
CA ILE A 350 -4.60 19.59 -16.55
C ILE A 350 -6.05 19.47 -17.03
N ALA A 351 -6.81 20.56 -16.94
CA ALA A 351 -8.19 20.66 -17.39
C ALA A 351 -8.28 21.48 -18.68
N ILE A 352 -8.96 20.93 -19.69
CA ILE A 352 -9.32 21.61 -20.93
C ILE A 352 -10.84 21.71 -20.98
N GLU A 353 -11.35 22.90 -21.20
CA GLU A 353 -12.79 23.17 -21.30
C GLU A 353 -13.05 24.00 -22.55
N GLY A 354 -13.98 23.56 -23.40
CA GLY A 354 -14.30 24.22 -24.66
C GLY A 354 -15.45 23.56 -25.39
N ASP A 355 -16.27 24.36 -26.07
CA ASP A 355 -17.46 23.91 -26.82
C ASP A 355 -18.40 22.98 -26.03
N GLY A 356 -18.52 23.23 -24.71
CA GLY A 356 -19.34 22.41 -23.80
C GLY A 356 -18.70 21.09 -23.35
N GLU A 357 -17.50 20.76 -23.85
CA GLU A 357 -16.73 19.60 -23.42
C GLU A 357 -15.83 19.95 -22.22
N ARG A 358 -15.63 18.96 -21.34
CA ARG A 358 -14.70 19.01 -20.22
C ARG A 358 -13.77 17.82 -20.31
N ILE A 359 -12.47 18.09 -20.41
CA ILE A 359 -11.44 17.08 -20.66
C ILE A 359 -10.40 17.17 -19.55
N ALA A 360 -10.21 16.05 -18.85
CA ALA A 360 -9.21 15.89 -17.80
C ALA A 360 -8.01 15.14 -18.38
N LEU A 361 -6.88 15.83 -18.51
CA LEU A 361 -5.59 15.24 -18.85
C LEU A 361 -4.87 14.87 -17.56
N GLU A 362 -4.66 13.58 -17.36
CA GLU A 362 -3.95 12.98 -16.22
C GLU A 362 -2.54 12.58 -16.64
N VAL A 363 -1.52 13.18 -16.02
CA VAL A 363 -0.10 12.94 -16.33
C VAL A 363 0.38 11.74 -15.53
N ASP A 364 -0.03 10.56 -15.99
CA ASP A 364 0.14 9.30 -15.28
C ASP A 364 1.57 8.76 -15.40
N GLY A 365 2.35 8.90 -14.32
CA GLY A 365 3.67 8.27 -14.19
C GLY A 365 3.61 6.78 -13.87
N PRO A 366 4.77 6.08 -13.75
CA PRO A 366 4.83 4.65 -13.46
C PRO A 366 4.07 4.19 -12.20
N LEU A 367 3.86 5.09 -11.23
CA LEU A 367 3.11 4.80 -10.00
C LEU A 367 1.59 4.69 -10.21
N HIS A 368 1.08 5.06 -11.38
CA HIS A 368 -0.34 4.94 -11.74
C HIS A 368 -0.65 3.57 -12.36
N PHE A 369 0.39 2.80 -12.68
CA PHE A 369 0.28 1.50 -13.33
C PHE A 369 0.91 0.38 -12.51
N THR A 370 0.45 -0.84 -12.74
CA THR A 370 1.07 -2.04 -12.22
C THR A 370 2.39 -2.31 -12.93
N ARG A 371 3.34 -2.86 -12.20
CA ARG A 371 4.58 -3.40 -12.76
C ARG A 371 4.35 -4.88 -13.05
N VAL A 372 4.15 -5.20 -14.33
CA VAL A 372 3.99 -6.58 -14.80
C VAL A 372 5.28 -7.37 -14.56
N CYS A 373 5.18 -8.56 -14.00
CA CYS A 373 6.32 -9.41 -13.59
C CYS A 373 6.11 -10.90 -13.93
N ASP A 374 5.05 -11.24 -14.66
CA ASP A 374 4.71 -12.62 -15.05
C ASP A 374 5.58 -13.15 -16.22
N GLY A 375 6.46 -12.31 -16.78
CA GLY A 375 7.37 -12.66 -17.87
C GLY A 375 6.67 -12.87 -19.21
N SER A 376 5.38 -12.55 -19.32
CA SER A 376 4.65 -12.61 -20.58
C SER A 376 4.79 -11.27 -21.29
N GLU A 377 5.37 -11.28 -22.49
CA GLU A 377 5.48 -10.07 -23.34
C GLU A 377 4.11 -9.49 -23.72
N ALA A 378 3.03 -10.26 -23.55
CA ALA A 378 1.66 -9.87 -23.86
C ALA A 378 0.98 -9.09 -22.72
N SER A 379 1.51 -9.14 -21.50
CA SER A 379 0.89 -8.50 -20.32
C SER A 379 1.21 -7.00 -20.29
N VAL A 380 0.20 -6.15 -20.51
CA VAL A 380 0.33 -4.69 -20.50
C VAL A 380 0.14 -4.15 -19.07
N PRO A 381 0.94 -3.15 -18.62
CA PRO A 381 0.70 -2.44 -17.37
C PRO A 381 -0.75 -1.97 -17.23
N MET A 382 -1.39 -2.32 -16.12
CA MET A 382 -2.77 -1.95 -15.84
C MET A 382 -2.81 -0.76 -14.90
N ARG A 383 -3.81 0.11 -15.02
CA ARG A 383 -4.02 1.18 -14.03
C ARG A 383 -4.29 0.58 -12.65
N THR A 384 -3.71 1.18 -11.61
CA THR A 384 -4.01 0.78 -10.23
C THR A 384 -5.46 1.08 -9.86
N GLY A 385 -6.03 0.36 -8.88
CA GLY A 385 -7.40 0.61 -8.42
C GLY A 385 -7.68 2.08 -8.10
N PRO A 386 -6.84 2.80 -7.33
CA PRO A 386 -7.06 4.22 -7.05
C PRO A 386 -7.11 5.09 -8.31
N THR A 387 -6.25 4.82 -9.29
CA THR A 387 -6.27 5.52 -10.58
C THR A 387 -7.57 5.22 -11.32
N GLN A 388 -8.01 3.96 -11.37
CA GLN A 388 -9.29 3.59 -11.99
C GLN A 388 -10.49 4.25 -11.31
N ALA A 389 -10.51 4.28 -9.97
CA ALA A 389 -11.56 4.93 -9.19
C ALA A 389 -11.63 6.44 -9.49
N LYS A 390 -10.49 7.14 -9.48
CA LYS A 390 -10.41 8.56 -9.86
C LYS A 390 -10.97 8.80 -11.25
N GLN A 391 -10.54 8.02 -12.25
CA GLN A 391 -11.04 8.16 -13.62
C GLN A 391 -12.55 7.95 -13.69
N ALA A 392 -13.09 6.98 -12.94
CA ALA A 392 -14.52 6.74 -12.94
C ALA A 392 -15.31 7.88 -12.29
N PHE A 393 -14.79 8.48 -11.21
CA PHE A 393 -15.40 9.66 -10.59
C PHE A 393 -15.42 10.88 -11.51
N LEU A 394 -14.32 11.13 -12.21
CA LEU A 394 -14.26 12.23 -13.19
C LEU A 394 -15.25 11.96 -14.35
N LYS A 395 -15.29 10.73 -14.86
CA LYS A 395 -16.24 10.34 -15.92
C LYS A 395 -17.69 10.48 -15.48
N SER A 396 -18.05 10.08 -14.26
CA SER A 396 -19.41 10.25 -13.74
C SER A 396 -19.81 11.71 -13.58
N GLN A 397 -18.83 12.61 -13.49
CA GLN A 397 -19.02 14.06 -13.47
C GLN A 397 -19.03 14.69 -14.87
N GLY A 398 -18.98 13.89 -15.94
CA GLY A 398 -19.01 14.35 -17.32
C GLY A 398 -17.67 14.82 -17.87
N TRP A 399 -16.55 14.40 -17.27
CA TRP A 399 -15.23 14.62 -17.85
C TRP A 399 -14.85 13.50 -18.82
N LEU A 400 -14.35 13.87 -19.99
CA LEU A 400 -13.54 12.98 -20.82
C LEU A 400 -12.16 12.86 -20.19
N VAL A 401 -11.76 11.67 -19.75
CA VAL A 401 -10.48 11.47 -19.05
C VAL A 401 -9.45 10.85 -19.97
N LEU A 402 -8.34 11.57 -20.18
CA LEU A 402 -7.21 11.17 -20.99
C LEU A 402 -5.98 10.97 -20.09
N SER A 403 -5.42 9.78 -20.15
CA SER A 403 -4.18 9.42 -19.46
C SER A 403 -3.03 9.63 -20.42
N VAL A 404 -2.10 10.52 -20.08
CA VAL A 404 -0.94 10.86 -20.89
C VAL A 404 0.35 10.53 -20.16
N PRO A 405 1.40 10.08 -20.86
CA PRO A 405 2.69 9.85 -20.22
C PRO A 405 3.28 11.18 -19.70
N PRO A 406 4.20 11.15 -18.72
CA PRO A 406 4.98 12.33 -18.38
C PRO A 406 5.99 12.65 -19.48
N VAL A 407 6.19 13.94 -19.76
CA VAL A 407 7.28 14.39 -20.63
C VAL A 407 8.59 14.41 -19.86
N LYS A 408 9.63 13.81 -20.43
CA LYS A 408 11.01 13.93 -19.99
C LYS A 408 11.84 14.48 -21.15
N LEU A 409 12.48 15.62 -20.93
CA LEU A 409 13.51 16.13 -21.83
C LEU A 409 14.84 15.66 -21.24
N ASP A 410 15.61 14.90 -22.02
CA ASP A 410 16.97 14.50 -21.67
C ASP A 410 17.92 15.62 -22.11
N ASP A 411 18.85 16.00 -21.23
CA ASP A 411 19.84 17.05 -21.48
C ASP A 411 20.81 16.71 -22.63
N SER A 412 20.84 15.44 -23.08
CA SER A 412 21.74 14.92 -24.10
C SER A 412 21.18 14.92 -25.54
N VAL A 413 19.94 15.36 -25.76
CA VAL A 413 19.26 15.28 -27.07
C VAL A 413 19.13 16.67 -27.72
N ASP A 414 19.22 16.74 -29.06
CA ASP A 414 18.87 17.95 -29.82
C ASP A 414 17.44 18.41 -29.45
N LEU A 415 17.40 19.51 -28.71
CA LEU A 415 16.20 20.02 -28.06
C LEU A 415 15.10 20.34 -29.07
N THR A 416 15.46 20.86 -30.25
CA THR A 416 14.48 21.29 -31.26
C THR A 416 13.78 20.08 -31.89
N THR A 417 14.55 19.05 -32.27
CA THR A 417 13.99 17.81 -32.83
C THR A 417 13.18 17.04 -31.78
N ALA A 418 13.65 17.02 -30.52
CA ALA A 418 12.92 16.40 -29.42
C ALA A 418 11.57 17.07 -29.15
N ILE A 419 11.53 18.40 -29.10
CA ILE A 419 10.29 19.18 -28.90
C ILE A 419 9.28 18.91 -30.02
N ALA A 420 9.71 18.98 -31.28
CA ALA A 420 8.81 18.75 -32.42
C ALA A 420 8.20 17.33 -32.40
N SER A 421 8.98 16.32 -32.00
CA SER A 421 8.50 14.94 -31.87
C SER A 421 7.47 14.79 -30.75
N ILE A 422 7.72 15.42 -29.59
CA ILE A 422 6.79 15.43 -28.45
C ILE A 422 5.49 16.14 -28.84
N ASP A 423 5.57 17.32 -29.46
CA ASP A 423 4.40 18.09 -29.88
C ASP A 423 3.55 17.28 -30.88
N ALA A 424 4.19 16.63 -31.85
CA ALA A 424 3.51 15.76 -32.81
C ALA A 424 2.85 14.54 -32.14
N TYR A 425 3.49 13.95 -31.13
CA TYR A 425 2.92 12.85 -30.34
C TYR A 425 1.65 13.30 -29.58
N TYR A 426 1.73 14.40 -28.84
CA TYR A 426 0.58 14.93 -28.09
C TYR A 426 -0.54 15.39 -29.02
N LYS A 427 -0.23 16.03 -30.15
CA LYS A 427 -1.23 16.41 -31.15
C LYS A 427 -2.02 15.18 -31.62
N ARG A 428 -1.34 14.09 -31.98
CA ARG A 428 -2.01 12.82 -32.37
C ARG A 428 -2.86 12.25 -31.25
N LEU A 429 -2.36 12.27 -30.01
CA LEU A 429 -3.09 11.78 -28.84
C LEU A 429 -4.37 12.59 -28.60
N LEU A 430 -4.29 13.92 -28.67
CA LEU A 430 -5.42 14.83 -28.43
C LEU A 430 -6.47 14.76 -29.54
N VAL A 431 -6.05 14.69 -30.81
CA VAL A 431 -6.94 14.47 -31.96
C VAL A 431 -7.63 13.09 -31.84
N GLY A 432 -6.86 12.06 -31.48
CA GLY A 432 -7.35 10.69 -31.27
C GLY A 432 -8.18 10.48 -29.99
N SER A 433 -8.41 11.52 -29.19
CA SER A 433 -9.15 11.43 -27.92
C SER A 433 -10.64 11.14 -28.08
N GLY A 434 -11.19 11.36 -29.29
CA GLY A 434 -12.61 11.32 -29.55
C GLY A 434 -13.34 12.63 -29.22
N SER A 435 -12.65 13.68 -28.76
CA SER A 435 -13.24 15.00 -28.53
C SER A 435 -13.44 15.78 -29.83
N PRO A 436 -14.68 16.17 -30.20
CA PRO A 436 -14.92 17.07 -31.33
C PRO A 436 -14.22 18.43 -31.20
N TYR A 437 -14.18 19.01 -30.00
CA TYR A 437 -13.52 20.27 -29.69
C TYR A 437 -12.02 20.21 -30.01
N LEU A 438 -11.30 19.21 -29.47
CA LEU A 438 -9.87 19.05 -29.74
C LEU A 438 -9.59 18.75 -31.21
N ASN A 439 -10.45 17.98 -31.88
CA ASN A 439 -10.34 17.71 -33.30
C ASN A 439 -10.48 18.97 -34.17
N ARG A 440 -11.39 19.88 -33.82
CA ARG A 440 -11.52 21.17 -34.53
C ARG A 440 -10.38 22.13 -34.23
N LEU A 441 -9.87 22.11 -33.00
CA LEU A 441 -8.83 23.04 -32.57
C LEU A 441 -7.45 22.71 -33.16
N LEU A 442 -7.19 21.43 -33.42
CA LEU A 442 -5.86 20.93 -33.80
C LEU A 442 -5.74 20.53 -35.28
N ASN A 443 -6.84 20.43 -36.02
CA ASN A 443 -6.84 20.22 -37.48
C ASN A 443 -7.13 21.54 -38.18
#